data_AF-A0A9D6MDK4-F1
#
_entry.id   AF-A0A9D6MDK4-F1
#
_cell.length_a   1.000
_cell.length_b   1.000
_cell.length_c   1.000
_cell.angle_alpha   90.00
_cell.angle_beta   90.00
_cell.angle_gamma   90.00
#
_symmetry.space_group_name_H-M   'P 1'
#
loop_
_entity.id
_entity.type
_entity.pdbx_description
1 polymer ?
#
loop_
_entity_poly.entity_id
_entity_poly.type
_entity_poly.pdbx_seq_one_letter_code
_entity_poly.pdbx_strand_id
1 'polypeptide(L)'
;MATVTTTLTLQPQAVPLVKAGIELKRRALEFSRRRYHERLSAFEKRHGFDSQTFAAKFNAGELGDKPDWFEWQYVWESFLETQRQIELISSIAL
;
A
#
# COMPACT_ATOMS: atom_id res chain seq x y z
N MET A 1 7.28 -16.72 -17.30
CA MET A 1 7.84 -17.30 -16.06
C MET A 1 6.78 -18.23 -15.47
N ALA A 2 7.14 -19.45 -15.06
CA ALA A 2 6.20 -20.42 -14.53
C ALA A 2 5.56 -19.92 -13.23
N THR A 3 4.25 -20.03 -13.10
CA THR A 3 3.52 -19.75 -11.85
C THR A 3 3.87 -20.82 -10.82
N VAL A 4 4.48 -20.42 -9.70
CA VAL A 4 4.73 -21.30 -8.56
C VAL A 4 3.47 -21.29 -7.68
N THR A 5 2.73 -22.40 -7.69
CA THR A 5 1.56 -22.57 -6.82
C THR A 5 2.00 -23.13 -5.47
N THR A 6 1.60 -22.46 -4.38
CA THR A 6 1.79 -22.94 -3.01
C THR A 6 0.45 -23.39 -2.44
N THR A 7 0.40 -24.58 -1.84
CA THR A 7 -0.83 -25.15 -1.27
C THR A 7 -0.87 -24.98 0.25
N LEU A 8 -2.03 -24.59 0.78
CA LEU A 8 -2.31 -24.54 2.23
C LEU A 8 -3.38 -25.57 2.58
N THR A 9 -3.10 -26.47 3.52
CA THR A 9 -4.05 -27.47 4.01
C THR A 9 -4.83 -26.93 5.21
N LEU A 10 -6.17 -26.95 5.12
CA LEU A 10 -7.07 -26.42 6.14
C LEU A 10 -8.17 -27.44 6.47
N GLN A 11 -8.69 -27.40 7.70
CA GLN A 11 -9.93 -28.09 8.02
C GLN A 11 -11.09 -27.43 7.24
N PRO A 12 -12.07 -28.19 6.70
CA PRO A 12 -13.17 -27.62 5.91
C PRO A 12 -13.92 -26.48 6.61
N GLN A 13 -14.17 -26.62 7.91
CA GLN A 13 -14.83 -25.60 8.75
C GLN A 13 -14.00 -24.33 8.96
N ALA A 14 -12.68 -24.37 8.73
CA ALA A 14 -11.81 -23.21 8.85
C ALA A 14 -11.79 -22.36 7.57
N VAL A 15 -12.20 -22.90 6.42
CA VAL A 15 -12.17 -22.19 5.13
C VAL A 15 -12.99 -20.88 5.16
N PRO A 16 -14.24 -20.86 5.68
CA PRO A 16 -14.99 -19.60 5.77
C PRO A 16 -14.33 -18.57 6.68
N LEU A 17 -13.68 -19.00 7.77
CA LEU A 17 -12.97 -18.11 8.69
C LEU A 17 -11.76 -17.46 8.04
N VAL A 18 -10.97 -18.24 7.30
CA VAL A 18 -9.81 -17.73 6.53
C VAL A 18 -10.28 -16.74 5.45
N LYS A 19 -11.32 -17.08 4.69
CA LYS A 19 -11.94 -16.18 3.69
C LYS A 19 -12.38 -14.86 4.31
N ALA A 20 -13.08 -14.90 5.45
CA ALA A 20 -13.55 -13.71 6.15
C ALA A 20 -12.39 -12.85 6.68
N GLY A 21 -11.33 -13.48 7.21
CA GLY A 21 -10.14 -12.77 7.69
C GLY A 21 -9.38 -12.04 6.58
N ILE A 22 -9.21 -12.70 5.42
CA ILE A 22 -8.58 -12.10 4.23
C ILE A 22 -9.39 -10.89 3.75
N GLU A 23 -10.72 -11.04 3.66
CA GLU A 23 -11.62 -9.97 3.22
C GLU A 23 -11.63 -8.78 4.21
N LEU A 24 -11.63 -9.05 5.51
CA LEU A 24 -11.52 -8.02 6.54
C LEU A 24 -10.20 -7.24 6.40
N LYS A 25 -9.08 -7.95 6.19
CA LYS A 25 -7.77 -7.33 5.96
C LYS A 25 -7.77 -6.47 4.71
N ARG A 26 -8.36 -6.95 3.60
CA ARG A 26 -8.50 -6.18 2.34
C ARG A 26 -9.24 -4.86 2.58
N ARG A 27 -10.40 -4.90 3.24
CA ARG A 27 -11.20 -3.69 3.55
C ARG A 27 -10.43 -2.69 4.42
N ALA A 28 -9.70 -3.19 5.41
CA ALA A 28 -8.87 -2.36 6.26
C ALA A 28 -7.74 -1.67 5.47
N LEU A 29 -7.06 -2.41 4.57
CA LEU A 29 -6.04 -1.86 3.70
C LEU A 29 -6.59 -0.82 2.73
N GLU A 30 -7.77 -1.06 2.14
CA GLU A 30 -8.42 -0.10 1.25
C GLU A 30 -8.81 1.19 1.96
N PHE A 31 -9.29 1.09 3.19
CA PHE A 31 -9.55 2.26 4.03
C PHE A 31 -8.27 3.06 4.31
N SER A 32 -7.20 2.39 4.73
CA SER A 32 -5.91 3.03 4.98
C SER A 32 -5.32 3.67 3.71
N ARG A 33 -5.37 2.96 2.57
CA ARG A 33 -4.91 3.46 1.27
C ARG A 33 -5.62 4.75 0.88
N ARG A 34 -6.94 4.85 1.05
CA ARG A 34 -7.69 6.09 0.77
C ARG A 34 -7.18 7.25 1.64
N ARG A 35 -6.94 7.02 2.93
CA ARG A 35 -6.37 8.05 3.82
C ARG A 35 -4.96 8.47 3.44
N TYR A 36 -4.10 7.53 3.04
CA TYR A 36 -2.77 7.89 2.56
C TYR A 36 -2.84 8.68 1.26
N HIS A 37 -3.72 8.30 0.33
CA HIS A 37 -3.96 9.06 -0.90
C HIS A 37 -4.42 10.49 -0.62
N GLU A 38 -5.37 10.71 0.30
CA GLU A 38 -5.81 12.05 0.69
C GLU A 38 -4.67 12.90 1.24
N ARG A 39 -3.79 12.31 2.07
CA ARG A 39 -2.60 12.99 2.61
C ARG A 39 -1.59 13.31 1.51
N LEU A 40 -1.33 12.39 0.59
CA LEU A 40 -0.46 12.63 -0.59
C LEU A 40 -1.01 13.78 -1.43
N SER A 41 -2.31 13.77 -1.75
CA SER A 41 -2.92 14.87 -2.51
C SER A 41 -2.80 16.23 -1.81
N ALA A 42 -2.76 16.27 -0.47
CA ALA A 42 -2.49 17.50 0.27
C ALA A 42 -1.03 17.96 0.14
N PHE A 43 -0.06 17.04 0.17
CA PHE A 43 1.35 17.34 -0.12
C PHE A 43 1.53 17.83 -1.55
N GLU A 44 0.92 17.15 -2.53
CA GLU A 44 1.02 17.49 -3.95
C GLU A 44 0.50 18.91 -4.21
N LYS A 45 -0.64 19.28 -3.62
CA LYS A 45 -1.19 20.65 -3.70
C LYS A 45 -0.29 21.68 -3.02
N ARG A 46 0.33 21.35 -1.89
CA ARG A 46 1.18 22.28 -1.13
C ARG A 46 2.51 22.55 -1.84
N HIS A 47 3.09 21.52 -2.46
CA HIS A 47 4.45 21.56 -3.01
C HIS A 47 4.49 21.65 -4.55
N GLY A 48 3.37 21.45 -5.24
CA GLY A 48 3.23 21.67 -6.68
C GLY A 48 3.74 20.54 -7.58
N PHE A 49 4.01 19.36 -7.01
CA PHE A 49 4.49 18.17 -7.73
C PHE A 49 3.60 16.98 -7.40
N ASP A 50 3.43 16.05 -8.35
CA ASP A 50 2.84 14.74 -8.04
C ASP A 50 3.79 13.88 -7.20
N SER A 51 3.23 12.86 -6.53
CA SER A 51 3.99 12.01 -5.63
C SER A 51 5.12 11.22 -6.31
N GLN A 52 5.02 10.93 -7.62
CA GLN A 52 6.08 10.23 -8.36
C GLN A 52 7.30 11.13 -8.60
N THR A 53 7.04 12.36 -9.04
CA THR A 53 8.05 13.41 -9.20
C THR A 53 8.71 13.72 -7.86
N PHE A 54 7.90 13.79 -6.81
CA PHE A 54 8.41 13.99 -5.45
C PHE A 54 9.34 12.85 -5.02
N ALA A 55 8.96 11.59 -5.26
CA ALA A 55 9.79 10.43 -4.95
C ALA A 55 11.12 10.44 -5.71
N ALA A 56 11.10 10.81 -7.00
CA ALA A 56 12.32 10.94 -7.79
C ALA A 56 13.28 11.98 -7.19
N LYS A 57 12.76 13.16 -6.82
CA LYS A 57 13.55 14.24 -6.20
C LYS A 57 14.07 13.89 -4.82
N PHE A 58 13.26 13.23 -4.00
CA PHE A 58 13.66 12.76 -2.67
C PHE A 58 14.82 11.77 -2.77
N ASN A 59 14.70 10.76 -3.65
CA ASN A 59 15.74 9.75 -3.85
C ASN A 59 17.04 10.31 -4.46
N ALA A 60 16.94 11.40 -5.24
CA ALA A 60 18.09 12.11 -5.76
C ALA A 60 18.77 13.05 -4.73
N GLY A 61 18.19 13.21 -3.54
CA GLY A 61 18.68 14.12 -2.50
C GLY A 61 18.43 15.61 -2.81
N GLU A 62 17.54 15.94 -3.75
CA GLU A 62 17.31 17.31 -4.21
C GLU A 62 16.43 18.15 -3.27
N LEU A 63 15.74 17.50 -2.31
CA LEU A 63 14.76 18.16 -1.45
C LEU A 63 15.39 18.77 -0.17
N GLY A 64 16.62 18.40 0.19
CA GLY A 64 17.25 18.77 1.45
C GLY A 64 16.59 18.11 2.67
N ASP A 65 16.74 18.68 3.87
CA ASP A 65 16.41 18.01 5.14
C ASP A 65 15.20 18.62 5.88
N LYS A 66 14.14 19.01 5.16
CA LYS A 66 12.94 19.53 5.83
C LYS A 66 12.18 18.38 6.52
N PRO A 67 11.67 18.58 7.76
CA PRO A 67 10.84 17.60 8.45
C PRO A 67 9.63 17.10 7.64
N ASP A 68 9.05 17.99 6.81
CA ASP A 68 7.92 17.69 5.91
C ASP A 68 8.22 16.51 4.96
N TRP A 69 9.49 16.28 4.62
CA TRP A 69 9.90 15.20 3.71
C TRP A 69 9.83 13.83 4.35
N PHE A 70 10.15 13.72 5.65
CA PHE A 70 10.03 12.47 6.39
C PHE A 70 8.57 12.07 6.56
N GLU A 71 7.68 13.05 6.83
CA GLU A 71 6.25 12.78 6.88
C GLU A 71 5.74 12.32 5.51
N TRP A 72 6.09 13.04 4.43
CA TRP A 72 5.72 12.65 3.08
C TRP A 72 6.21 11.24 2.74
N GLN A 73 7.49 10.93 3.02
CA GLN A 73 8.09 9.62 2.74
C GLN A 73 7.31 8.51 3.42
N TYR A 74 7.01 8.66 4.71
CA TYR A 74 6.21 7.69 5.46
C TYR A 74 4.84 7.46 4.81
N VAL A 75 4.15 8.53 4.38
CA VAL A 75 2.84 8.43 3.73
C VAL A 75 2.94 7.72 2.38
N TRP A 76 3.95 8.07 1.57
CA TRP A 76 4.19 7.48 0.25
C TRP A 76 4.48 5.99 0.34
N GLU A 77 5.42 5.60 1.21
CA GLU A 77 5.77 4.20 1.44
C GLU A 77 4.56 3.41 1.96
N SER A 78 3.79 3.98 2.88
CA SER A 78 2.56 3.36 3.39
C SER A 78 1.50 3.18 2.30
N PHE A 79 1.35 4.14 1.39
CA PHE A 79 0.45 4.03 0.25
C PHE A 79 0.86 2.91 -0.71
N LEU A 80 2.15 2.82 -1.03
CA LEU A 80 2.69 1.76 -1.90
C LEU A 80 2.56 0.39 -1.25
N GLU A 81 2.89 0.26 0.04
CA GLU A 81 2.80 -1.01 0.75
C GLU A 81 1.34 -1.49 0.88
N THR A 82 0.40 -0.58 1.16
CA THR A 82 -1.03 -0.94 1.15
C THR A 82 -1.50 -1.36 -0.24
N GLN A 83 -1.01 -0.72 -1.31
CA GLN A 83 -1.29 -1.15 -2.68
C GLN A 83 -0.83 -2.59 -2.91
N ARG A 84 0.44 -2.86 -2.61
CA ARG A 84 1.09 -4.15 -2.80
C ARG A 84 0.36 -5.26 -2.05
N GLN A 85 -0.06 -5.00 -0.80
CA GLN A 85 -0.83 -5.97 -0.03
C GLN A 85 -2.23 -6.23 -0.61
N ILE A 86 -2.92 -5.19 -1.13
CA ILE A 86 -4.22 -5.37 -1.80
C ILE A 86 -4.07 -6.20 -3.08
N GLU A 87 -3.03 -5.94 -3.88
CA GLU A 87 -2.72 -6.70 -5.10
C GLU A 87 -2.43 -8.17 -4.76
N LEU A 88 -1.63 -8.42 -3.72
CA LEU A 88 -1.37 -9.78 -3.23
C LEU A 88 -2.66 -10.48 -2.80
N ILE A 89 -3.51 -9.84 -1.99
CA ILE A 89 -4.78 -10.42 -1.56
C ILE A 89 -5.69 -10.72 -2.76
N SER A 90 -5.73 -9.82 -3.75
CA SER A 90 -6.54 -9.98 -4.95
C SER A 90 -6.05 -11.11 -5.86
N SER A 91 -4.77 -11.50 -5.75
CA SER A 91 -4.20 -12.63 -6.47
C SER A 91 -4.49 -13.99 -5.83
N ILE A 92 -5.03 -14.03 -4.61
CA ILE A 92 -5.36 -15.28 -3.93
C ILE A 92 -6.61 -15.87 -4.58
N ALA A 93 -6.44 -16.97 -5.30
CA ALA A 93 -7.54 -17.81 -5.74
C ALA A 93 -8.05 -18.63 -4.54
N LEU A 94 -9.29 -18.39 -4.10
CA LEU A 94 -9.93 -19.04 -2.95
C LEU A 94 -11.22 -19.79 -3.31
#